data_AF-V4ZQX1-F1
#
_entry.id   AF-V4ZQX1-F1
#
_cell.length_a   1.000
_cell.length_b   1.000
_cell.length_c   1.000
_cell.angle_alpha   90.00
_cell.angle_beta   90.00
_cell.angle_gamma   90.00
#
_symmetry.space_group_name_H-M   'P 1'
#
loop_
_entity.id
_entity.type
_entity.pdbx_description
1 polymer ?
#
loop_
_entity_poly.entity_id
_entity_poly.type
_entity_poly.pdbx_seq_one_letter_code
_entity_poly.pdbx_strand_id
1 'polypeptide(L)' 'MYATTGISDDLMEATRKATRHMIDHLAENRGLARGEAYILCSAAMDLKISEVVDAPNWTVSAYIPESIFPEE' A
#
# COMPACT_ATOMS: atom_id res chain seq x y z
N MET A 1 2.43 -12.16 -2.95
CA MET A 1 1.88 -10.79 -3.04
C MET A 1 1.77 -10.28 -1.62
N TYR A 2 2.33 -9.10 -1.33
CA TYR A 2 2.19 -8.46 -0.02
C TYR A 2 1.14 -7.35 -0.11
N ALA A 3 0.42 -7.13 0.99
CA ALA A 3 -0.62 -6.13 1.07
C ALA A 3 -0.49 -5.32 2.36
N THR A 4 -0.72 -4.01 2.26
CA THR A 4 -0.92 -3.14 3.41
C THR A 4 -2.31 -2.54 3.35
N THR A 5 -2.84 -2.14 4.50
CA THR A 5 -4.18 -1.54 4.58
C THR A 5 -4.11 -0.15 5.19
N GLY A 6 -5.07 0.68 4.81
CA GLY A 6 -5.33 1.95 5.45
C GLY A 6 -6.81 2.03 5.81
N ILE A 7 -7.08 2.53 7.02
CA ILE A 7 -8.42 2.66 7.57
C ILE A 7 -8.62 4.10 8.01
N SER A 8 -9.71 4.71 7.54
CA SER A 8 -10.09 6.06 7.93
C SER A 8 -11.57 6.32 7.62
N ASP A 9 -12.13 7.31 8.30
CA ASP A 9 -13.43 7.91 8.02
C ASP A 9 -13.49 8.77 6.75
N ASP A 10 -12.37 8.86 6.02
CA ASP A 10 -12.24 9.48 4.71
C ASP A 10 -11.55 8.50 3.75
N LEU A 11 -12.17 8.23 2.60
CA LEU A 11 -11.69 7.22 1.65
C LEU A 11 -10.32 7.60 1.08
N MET A 12 -10.07 8.89 0.85
CA MET A 12 -8.79 9.37 0.34
C MET A 12 -7.70 9.20 1.41
N GLU A 13 -7.99 9.48 2.68
CA GLU A 13 -7.05 9.28 3.77
C GLU A 13 -6.78 7.80 4.05
N ALA A 14 -7.79 6.93 3.97
CA ALA A 14 -7.61 5.48 4.00
C ALA A 14 -6.66 5.01 2.88
N THR A 15 -6.85 5.53 1.67
CA THR A 15 -5.97 5.26 0.52
C THR A 15 -4.54 5.73 0.78
N ARG A 16 -4.35 6.95 1.30
CA ARG A 16 -3.00 7.48 1.62
C ARG A 16 -2.31 6.66 2.72
N LYS A 17 -3.04 6.21 3.74
CA LYS A 17 -2.51 5.34 4.80
C LYS A 17 -2.02 4.02 4.21
N ALA A 18 -2.83 3.35 3.39
CA ALA A 18 -2.44 2.10 2.72
C ALA A 18 -1.13 2.30 1.92
N THR A 19 -1.07 3.34 1.08
CA THR A 19 0.14 3.65 0.30
C THR A 19 1.36 3.93 1.18
N ARG A 20 1.23 4.73 2.25
CA ARG A 20 2.35 5.04 3.14
C ARG A 20 2.85 3.79 3.86
N HIS A 21 1.95 2.93 4.34
CA HIS A 21 2.34 1.66 4.95
C HIS A 21 3.09 0.76 3.96
N MET A 22 2.70 0.74 2.67
CA MET A 22 3.46 0.00 1.65
C MET A 22 4.86 0.60 1.45
N ILE A 23 4.98 1.92 1.37
CA ILE A 23 6.28 2.60 1.26
C ILE A 23 7.18 2.28 2.45
N ASP A 24 6.63 2.30 3.66
CA ASP A 24 7.35 1.96 4.88
C ASP A 24 7.79 0.48 4.86
N HIS A 25 6.89 -0.44 4.47
CA HIS A 25 7.21 -1.86 4.32
C HIS A 25 8.37 -2.08 3.33
N LEU A 26 8.33 -1.44 2.16
CA LEU A 26 9.37 -1.56 1.14
C LEU A 26 10.70 -0.97 1.61
N ALA A 27 10.67 0.15 2.33
CA ALA A 27 11.88 0.73 2.88
C ALA A 27 12.53 -0.17 3.93
N GLU A 28 11.73 -0.75 4.82
CA GLU A 28 12.21 -1.58 5.94
C GLU A 28 12.62 -2.99 5.51
N ASN A 29 11.89 -3.60 4.58
CA ASN A 29 12.03 -5.03 4.26
C ASN A 29 12.69 -5.28 2.90
N ARG A 30 12.71 -4.29 2.00
CA ARG A 30 13.35 -4.37 0.68
C ARG A 30 14.52 -3.41 0.51
N GLY A 31 14.86 -2.63 1.54
CA GLY A 31 16.02 -1.74 1.55
C GLY A 31 15.94 -0.56 0.58
N LEU A 32 14.73 -0.23 0.09
CA LEU A 32 14.54 0.88 -0.84
C LEU A 32 14.58 2.22 -0.10
N ALA A 33 15.18 3.25 -0.72
CA ALA A 33 14.96 4.60 -0.23
C ALA A 33 13.48 4.95 -0.36
N ARG A 34 12.94 5.76 0.56
CA ARG A 34 11.50 6.14 0.56
C ARG A 34 11.02 6.69 -0.79
N GLY A 35 11.86 7.46 -1.47
CA GLY A 35 11.56 7.99 -2.81
C GLY A 35 11.48 6.91 -3.89
N GLU A 36 12.35 5.89 -3.83
CA GLU A 36 12.33 4.76 -4.76
C GLU A 36 11.10 3.88 -4.51
N ALA A 37 10.78 3.59 -3.24
CA ALA A 37 9.56 2.89 -2.85
C ALA A 37 8.31 3.63 -3.32
N TYR A 38 8.28 4.96 -3.19
CA TYR A 38 7.17 5.79 -3.70
C TYR A 38 7.01 5.65 -5.23
N ILE A 39 8.11 5.73 -5.98
CA ILE A 39 8.07 5.58 -7.44
C ILE A 39 7.62 4.16 -7.83
N LEU A 40 8.11 3.13 -7.13
CA LEU A 40 7.71 1.74 -7.36
C LEU A 40 6.21 1.54 -7.10
N CYS A 41 5.70 2.06 -5.98
CA CYS A 41 4.27 2.04 -5.68
C CYS A 41 3.45 2.74 -6.79
N SER A 42 3.95 3.85 -7.34
CA SER A 42 3.25 4.55 -8.43
C SER A 42 3.17 3.74 -9.73
N ALA A 43 4.07 2.77 -9.94
CA ALA A 43 4.17 2.03 -11.20
C ALA A 43 3.58 0.61 -11.11
N ALA A 44 3.67 -0.04 -9.95
CA ALA A 44 3.44 -1.48 -9.81
C ALA A 44 2.49 -1.88 -8.68
N MET A 45 1.96 -0.93 -7.91
CA MET A 45 1.04 -1.22 -6.80
C MET A 45 -0.42 -1.09 -7.23
N ASP A 46 -1.25 -2.04 -6.82
CA ASP A 46 -2.70 -2.00 -7.02
C ASP A 46 -3.40 -1.52 -5.75
N LEU A 47 -4.27 -0.53 -5.88
CA LEU A 47 -5.16 -0.08 -4.81
C LEU A 47 -6.55 -0.70 -4.98
N LYS A 48 -7.09 -1.23 -3.88
CA LYS A 48 -8.44 -1.80 -3.84
C LYS A 48 -9.22 -1.24 -2.67
N ILE A 49 -10.42 -0.75 -2.95
CA ILE A 49 -11.39 -0.42 -1.91
C ILE A 49 -11.96 -1.76 -1.42
N SER A 50 -11.68 -2.12 -0.17
CA SER A 50 -11.97 -3.46 0.36
C SER A 50 -13.31 -3.50 1.08
N GLU A 51 -13.54 -2.60 2.04
CA GLU A 51 -14.75 -2.56 2.85
C GLU A 51 -15.36 -1.16 2.84
N VAL A 52 -16.46 -0.99 2.09
CA VAL A 52 -17.20 0.28 1.98
C VAL A 52 -18.41 0.36 2.93
N VAL A 53 -18.79 -0.77 3.51
CA VAL A 53 -20.00 -0.91 4.34
C VAL A 53 -19.79 -0.50 5.80
N ASP A 54 -18.54 -0.40 6.25
CA ASP A 54 -18.13 -0.15 7.65
C ASP A 54 -18.18 1.33 8.06
N ALA A 55 -19.14 2.08 7.50
CA ALA A 55 -19.31 3.49 7.80
C ALA A 55 -19.30 3.75 9.34
N PRO A 56 -18.54 4.76 9.82
CA PRO A 56 -17.86 5.77 9.02
C PRO A 56 -16.51 5.35 8.43
N ASN A 57 -15.90 4.25 8.88
CA ASN A 57 -14.54 3.89 8.48
C ASN A 57 -14.50 3.02 7.23
N TRP A 58 -13.70 3.39 6.25
CA TRP A 58 -13.45 2.60 5.06
C TRP A 58 -12.07 1.97 5.09
N THR A 59 -11.99 0.75 4.54
CA THR A 59 -10.72 0.03 4.39
C THR A 59 -10.28 0.02 2.94
N VAL A 60 -9.06 0.49 2.69
CA VAL A 60 -8.39 0.40 1.39
C VAL A 60 -7.14 -0.45 1.54
N SER A 61 -6.92 -1.36 0.59
CA SER A 61 -5.76 -2.24 0.54
C SER A 61 -4.84 -1.84 -0.62
N ALA A 62 -3.53 -1.85 -0.37
CA ALA A 62 -2.46 -1.61 -1.34
C ALA A 62 -1.68 -2.91 -1.53
N TYR A 63 -1.65 -3.44 -2.75
CA TYR A 63 -1.01 -4.71 -3.09
C TYR A 63 0.22 -4.50 -3.96
N ILE A 64 1.30 -5.23 -3.68
CA ILE A 64 2.46 -5.30 -4.57
C ILE A 64 2.77 -6.77 -4.92
N PRO A 65 2.94 -7.10 -6.22
CA PRO A 65 3.30 -8.46 -6.63
C PRO A 65 4.74 -8.78 -6.20
N GLU A 66 4.94 -9.86 -5.43
CA GLU A 66 6.28 -10.28 -5.00
C GLU A 66 7.19 -10.67 -6.16
N SER A 67 6.61 -11.08 -7.29
CA SER A 67 7.34 -11.52 -8.49
C SER A 67 8.15 -10.41 -9.18
N ILE A 68 8.00 -9.15 -8.77
CA ILE A 68 8.81 -8.04 -9.31
C ILE A 68 10.16 -7.89 -8.60
N PHE A 69 10.34 -8.58 -7.47
CA PHE A 69 11.58 -8.59 -6.73
C PHE A 69 12.45 -9.79 -7.16
N PRO A 70 13.79 -9.67 -7.10
CA PRO A 70 14.69 -10.80 -7.33
C PRO A 70 14.40 -11.95 -6.35
N GLU A 71 14.62 -13.18 -6.80
CA GLU A 71 14.68 -14.34 -5.90
C GLU A 71 15.87 -14.16 -4.93
N GLU A 72 15.67 -14.50 -3.65
CA GLU A 72 16.73 -14.52 -2.64
C GLU A 72 17.73 -15.66 -2.86
#